data_AF-A0A5C8B6X7-F1
#
_entry.id   AF-A0A5C8B6X7-F1
#
_cell.length_a   1.000
_cell.length_b   1.000
_cell.length_c   1.000
_cell.angle_alpha   90.00
_cell.angle_beta   90.00
_cell.angle_gamma   90.00
#
_symmetry.space_group_name_H-M   'P 1'
#
loop_
_entity.id
_entity.type
_entity.pdbx_description
1 polymer ?
#
loop_
_entity_poly.entity_id
_entity_poly.type
_entity_poly.pdbx_seq_one_letter_code
_entity_poly.pdbx_strand_id
1 'polypeptide(L)'
;MHASFSESTYTSKLLALEGSFLAKKDNVETVGVLEFDREYIQAPGQSSSISTDKIDAHVKRKLFATGKDYYAYLSPRFRHDRFGYFENSLALRVGAGRRFAFERGVLVSLDLGTGYREARKFNGDRVTESLMSASASLDWKITEMAHFKFLFTHEQGAIERYRTFELSLKNKLSSILGLKYRITYTRDYPFSSLGHAGEVVADIGLSYSF
;
A
#
# COMPACT_ATOMS: atom_id res chain seq x y z
N MET A 1 -15.71 -2.66 -11.52
CA MET A 1 -16.25 -1.52 -12.29
C MET A 1 -16.81 -0.55 -11.26
N HIS A 2 -16.14 0.57 -11.03
CA HIS A 2 -16.46 1.54 -9.97
C HIS A 2 -17.05 2.80 -10.59
N ALA A 3 -17.95 3.47 -9.86
CA ALA A 3 -18.45 4.80 -10.18
C ALA A 3 -18.18 5.69 -8.96
N SER A 4 -17.45 6.79 -9.17
CA SER A 4 -17.19 7.82 -8.16
C SER A 4 -18.07 9.03 -8.47
N PHE A 5 -18.80 9.54 -7.47
CA PHE A 5 -19.56 10.79 -7.57
C PHE A 5 -18.80 11.89 -6.84
N SER A 6 -18.08 12.70 -7.61
CA SER A 6 -17.61 14.03 -7.22
C SER A 6 -18.37 15.03 -8.09
N GLU A 7 -18.80 16.17 -7.55
CA GLU A 7 -19.30 17.34 -8.31
C GLU A 7 -18.19 17.86 -9.23
N SER A 8 -17.90 17.11 -10.27
CA SER A 8 -16.81 17.33 -11.16
C SER A 8 -17.35 17.26 -12.56
N THR A 9 -16.94 18.20 -13.40
CA THR A 9 -17.47 18.36 -14.76
C THR A 9 -17.09 17.19 -15.67
N TYR A 10 -16.42 16.14 -15.17
CA TYR A 10 -15.88 15.00 -15.92
C TYR A 10 -16.44 13.67 -15.44
N THR A 11 -16.47 12.66 -16.32
CA THR A 11 -16.74 11.27 -15.95
C THR A 11 -15.41 10.57 -15.67
N SER A 12 -15.31 9.81 -14.57
CA SER A 12 -14.15 8.94 -14.33
C SER A 12 -14.51 7.46 -14.29
N LYS A 13 -13.58 6.61 -14.73
CA LYS A 13 -13.65 5.15 -14.66
C LYS A 13 -12.37 4.61 -14.05
N LEU A 14 -12.49 4.03 -12.86
CA LEU A 14 -11.39 3.39 -12.14
C LEU A 14 -11.45 1.87 -12.29
N LEU A 15 -10.30 1.28 -12.63
CA LEU A 15 -10.01 -0.14 -12.53
C LEU A 15 -8.92 -0.33 -11.47
N ALA A 16 -9.29 -0.95 -10.36
CA ALA A 16 -8.39 -1.30 -9.27
C ALA A 16 -8.36 -2.83 -9.12
N LEU A 17 -7.16 -3.41 -9.04
CA LEU A 17 -6.92 -4.82 -8.76
C LEU A 17 -5.91 -4.94 -7.62
N GLU A 18 -6.27 -5.71 -6.60
CA GLU A 18 -5.41 -6.02 -5.46
C GLU A 18 -5.30 -7.54 -5.31
N GLY A 19 -4.08 -8.05 -5.29
CA GLY A 19 -3.75 -9.42 -4.94
C GLY A 19 -2.86 -9.44 -3.72
N SER A 20 -3.14 -10.33 -2.76
CA SER A 20 -2.25 -10.55 -1.62
C SER A 20 -2.12 -12.03 -1.29
N PHE A 21 -0.97 -12.41 -0.75
CA PHE A 21 -0.72 -13.75 -0.25
C PHE A 21 0.01 -13.71 1.09
N LEU A 22 -0.20 -14.75 1.88
CA LEU A 22 0.46 -14.98 3.16
C LEU A 22 0.94 -16.43 3.22
N ALA A 23 2.25 -16.62 3.26
CA ALA A 23 2.87 -17.92 3.46
C ALA A 23 3.54 -17.96 4.83
N LYS A 24 3.20 -18.95 5.66
CA LYS A 24 3.80 -19.17 6.98
C LYS A 24 4.47 -20.54 7.01
N LYS A 25 5.75 -20.58 7.37
CA LYS A 25 6.51 -21.81 7.57
C LYS A 25 7.47 -21.63 8.75
N ASP A 26 7.31 -22.45 9.78
CA ASP A 26 8.14 -22.44 10.99
C ASP A 26 8.22 -21.06 11.68
N ASN A 27 9.39 -20.43 11.61
CA ASN A 27 9.69 -19.09 12.11
C ASN A 27 9.75 -18.04 10.99
N VAL A 28 9.21 -18.35 9.81
CA VAL A 28 9.22 -17.48 8.62
C VAL A 28 7.80 -17.14 8.20
N GLU A 29 7.56 -15.86 7.97
CA GLU A 29 6.32 -15.36 7.36
C GLU A 29 6.67 -14.55 6.12
N THR A 30 6.03 -14.84 4.99
CA THR A 30 6.18 -14.07 3.76
C THR A 30 4.81 -13.51 3.38
N VAL A 31 4.74 -12.18 3.28
CA VAL A 31 3.56 -11.46 2.83
C VAL A 31 3.90 -10.84 1.49
N GLY A 32 3.06 -11.04 0.49
CA GLY A 32 3.18 -10.31 -0.77
C GLY A 32 1.88 -9.61 -1.10
N VAL A 33 2.01 -8.45 -1.73
CA VAL A 33 0.91 -7.61 -2.19
C VAL A 33 1.26 -7.10 -3.57
N LEU A 34 0.28 -7.10 -4.46
CA LEU A 34 0.30 -6.48 -5.78
C LEU A 34 -0.94 -5.61 -5.90
N GLU A 35 -0.75 -4.35 -6.23
CA GLU A 35 -1.78 -3.37 -6.48
C GLU A 35 -1.60 -2.82 -7.88
N PHE A 36 -2.70 -2.71 -8.62
CA PHE A 36 -2.76 -2.09 -9.93
C PHE A 36 -3.97 -1.17 -9.97
N ASP A 37 -3.73 0.11 -10.24
CA ASP A 37 -4.77 1.12 -10.34
C ASP A 37 -4.64 1.87 -11.66
N ARG A 38 -5.72 1.88 -12.43
CA ARG A 38 -5.82 2.68 -13.66
C ARG A 38 -7.11 3.46 -13.71
N GLU A 39 -6.99 4.78 -13.88
CA GLU A 39 -8.13 5.68 -13.99
C GLU A 39 -8.16 6.37 -15.35
N TYR A 40 -9.33 6.36 -15.98
CA TYR A 40 -9.65 7.12 -17.17
C TYR A 40 -10.57 8.28 -16.78
N ILE A 41 -10.18 9.49 -17.17
CA ILE A 41 -11.02 10.68 -17.05
C ILE A 41 -11.50 11.12 -18.42
N GLN A 42 -12.72 11.64 -18.48
CA GLN A 42 -13.31 12.20 -19.69
C GLN A 42 -14.01 13.52 -19.35
N ALA A 43 -13.41 14.63 -19.76
CA ALA A 43 -14.05 15.93 -19.71
C ALA A 43 -15.01 16.14 -20.90
N PRO A 44 -16.06 16.96 -20.77
CA PRO A 44 -17.02 17.24 -21.84
C PRO A 44 -16.31 17.85 -23.05
N GLY A 45 -16.54 17.26 -24.23
CA GLY A 45 -15.91 17.71 -25.48
C GLY A 45 -14.45 17.30 -25.66
N GLN A 46 -13.85 16.53 -24.73
CA GLN A 46 -12.49 15.99 -24.87
C GLN A 46 -12.48 14.46 -25.01
N SER A 47 -11.45 13.94 -25.67
CA SER A 47 -11.16 12.51 -25.67
C SER A 47 -10.75 12.04 -24.28
N SER A 48 -11.08 10.79 -23.94
CA SER A 48 -10.67 10.21 -22.65
C SER A 48 -9.13 10.19 -22.54
N SER A 49 -8.63 10.59 -21.37
CA SER A 49 -7.22 10.52 -21.02
C SER A 49 -7.01 9.65 -19.78
N ILE A 50 -5.83 9.04 -19.67
CA ILE A 50 -5.43 8.29 -18.48
C ILE A 50 -4.96 9.33 -17.45
N SER A 51 -5.57 9.30 -16.26
CA SER A 51 -5.20 10.17 -15.14
C SER A 51 -4.32 9.45 -14.12
N THR A 52 -4.50 8.14 -13.97
CA THR A 52 -3.79 7.31 -13.00
C THR A 52 -3.36 6.02 -13.68
N ASP A 53 -2.10 5.64 -13.51
CA ASP A 53 -1.54 4.37 -13.99
C ASP A 53 -0.43 3.94 -13.03
N LYS A 54 -0.82 3.18 -12.00
CA LYS A 54 0.02 2.82 -10.86
C LYS A 54 0.11 1.30 -10.73
N ILE A 55 1.32 0.81 -10.50
CA ILE A 55 1.60 -0.57 -10.08
C ILE A 55 2.43 -0.50 -8.81
N ASP A 56 2.00 -1.17 -7.74
CA ASP A 56 2.79 -1.35 -6.53
C ASP A 56 2.88 -2.84 -6.20
N ALA A 57 4.09 -3.37 -6.19
CA ALA A 57 4.35 -4.75 -5.81
C ALA A 57 5.35 -4.76 -4.66
N HIS A 58 5.00 -5.37 -3.54
CA HIS A 58 5.93 -5.54 -2.44
C HIS A 58 5.83 -6.93 -1.83
N VAL A 59 6.98 -7.44 -1.41
CA VAL A 59 7.08 -8.70 -0.69
C VAL A 59 7.82 -8.41 0.61
N LYS A 60 7.26 -8.78 1.75
CA LYS A 60 7.88 -8.67 3.07
C LYS A 60 8.09 -10.07 3.64
N ARG A 61 9.35 -10.47 3.77
CA ARG A 61 9.75 -11.71 4.44
C ARG A 61 10.20 -11.38 5.86
N LYS A 62 9.60 -12.03 6.86
CA LYS A 62 9.85 -11.87 8.29
C LYS A 62 10.48 -13.16 8.85
N LEU A 63 11.56 -13.03 9.60
CA LEU A 63 12.25 -14.11 10.31
C LEU A 63 12.10 -13.88 11.81
N PHE A 64 11.26 -14.69 12.45
CA PHE A 64 10.92 -14.58 13.86
C PHE A 64 12.01 -15.18 14.76
N ALA A 65 12.31 -14.48 15.84
CA ALA A 65 13.14 -14.95 16.93
C ALA A 65 12.37 -15.94 17.83
N THR A 66 13.09 -16.59 18.75
CA THR A 66 12.52 -17.46 19.77
C THR A 66 11.47 -16.68 20.58
N GLY A 67 10.24 -17.21 20.64
CA GLY A 67 9.08 -16.52 21.25
C GLY A 67 8.16 -15.81 20.25
N LYS A 68 8.52 -15.68 18.98
CA LYS A 68 7.68 -15.15 17.88
C LYS A 68 7.15 -13.71 18.02
N ASP A 69 7.64 -12.97 19.00
CA ASP A 69 7.30 -11.55 19.17
C ASP A 69 8.19 -10.66 18.32
N TYR A 70 9.50 -10.93 18.27
CA TYR A 70 10.46 -10.14 17.51
C TYR A 70 10.81 -10.81 16.20
N TYR A 71 11.07 -10.01 15.16
CA TYR A 71 11.52 -10.51 13.88
C TYR A 71 12.44 -9.53 13.17
N ALA A 72 13.35 -10.07 12.36
CA ALA A 72 13.99 -9.30 11.29
C ALA A 72 13.14 -9.39 10.02
N TYR A 73 13.22 -8.39 9.13
CA TYR A 73 12.55 -8.45 7.85
C TYR A 73 13.43 -7.99 6.68
N LEU A 74 13.10 -8.51 5.50
CA LEU A 74 13.57 -8.08 4.19
C LEU A 74 12.35 -7.78 3.32
N SER A 75 12.33 -6.62 2.67
CA SER A 75 11.16 -6.13 1.97
C SER A 75 11.50 -5.40 0.66
N PRO A 76 11.70 -6.12 -0.45
CA PRO A 76 11.71 -5.52 -1.77
C PRO A 76 10.34 -4.93 -2.13
N ARG A 77 10.37 -3.77 -2.79
CA ARG A 77 9.18 -3.10 -3.34
C ARG A 77 9.51 -2.54 -4.71
N PHE A 78 8.65 -2.78 -5.67
CA PHE A 78 8.64 -2.15 -6.97
C PHE A 78 7.41 -1.26 -7.07
N ARG A 79 7.60 -0.02 -7.49
CA ARG A 79 6.51 0.93 -7.74
C ARG A 79 6.72 1.57 -9.10
N HIS A 80 5.69 1.49 -9.93
CA HIS A 80 5.56 2.25 -11.17
C HIS A 80 4.40 3.23 -10.99
N ASP A 81 4.63 4.50 -11.27
CA ASP A 81 3.60 5.53 -11.24
C ASP A 81 3.86 6.50 -12.39
N ARG A 82 3.07 6.39 -13.45
CA ARG A 82 3.28 7.20 -14.67
C ARG A 82 3.25 8.70 -14.42
N PHE A 83 2.52 9.16 -13.41
CA PHE A 83 2.33 10.58 -13.10
C PHE A 83 2.99 10.99 -11.77
N GLY A 84 3.57 10.04 -11.05
CA GLY A 84 4.29 10.29 -9.81
C GLY A 84 5.64 10.98 -10.03
N TYR A 85 6.24 11.47 -8.94
CA TYR A 85 7.57 12.09 -9.01
C TYR A 85 8.65 11.13 -9.52
N PHE A 86 8.57 9.88 -9.05
CA PHE A 86 9.35 8.77 -9.58
C PHE A 86 8.45 7.91 -10.46
N GLU A 87 8.75 7.88 -11.75
CA GLU A 87 8.03 7.06 -12.73
C GLU A 87 8.20 5.57 -12.41
N ASN A 88 9.42 5.19 -12.03
CA ASN A 88 9.77 3.82 -11.65
C ASN A 88 10.66 3.86 -10.42
N SER A 89 10.42 2.96 -9.48
CA SER A 89 11.28 2.80 -8.31
C SER A 89 11.36 1.35 -7.85
N LEU A 90 12.57 0.93 -7.51
CA LEU A 90 12.87 -0.33 -6.86
C LEU A 90 13.53 -0.01 -5.52
N ALA A 91 12.91 -0.46 -4.44
CA ALA A 91 13.40 -0.28 -3.09
C ALA A 91 13.69 -1.64 -2.45
N LEU A 92 14.78 -1.72 -1.70
CA LEU A 92 15.07 -2.85 -0.82
C LEU A 92 15.18 -2.34 0.61
N ARG A 93 14.28 -2.84 1.48
CA ARG A 93 14.23 -2.46 2.89
C ARG A 93 14.62 -3.64 3.76
N VAL A 94 15.37 -3.38 4.81
CA VAL A 94 15.73 -4.33 5.87
C VAL A 94 15.50 -3.70 7.23
N GLY A 95 15.07 -4.50 8.19
CA GLY A 95 14.83 -3.97 9.51
C GLY A 95 14.41 -5.01 10.51
N ALA A 96 13.91 -4.53 11.64
CA ALA A 96 13.35 -5.36 12.68
C ALA A 96 11.98 -4.86 13.09
N GLY A 97 11.18 -5.76 13.60
CA GLY A 97 9.85 -5.45 14.09
C GLY A 97 9.45 -6.28 15.29
N ARG A 98 8.38 -5.84 15.92
CA ARG A 98 7.74 -6.56 17.01
C ARG A 98 6.26 -6.74 16.70
N ARG A 99 5.77 -7.96 16.90
CA ARG A 99 4.38 -8.35 16.89
C ARG A 99 3.87 -8.40 18.32
N PHE A 100 2.71 -7.81 18.54
CA PHE A 100 1.94 -7.86 19.77
C PHE A 100 0.64 -8.57 19.46
N ALA A 101 0.40 -9.69 20.14
CA ALA A 101 -0.87 -10.39 20.09
C ALA A 101 -1.63 -10.09 21.38
N PHE A 102 -2.80 -9.45 21.24
CA PHE A 102 -3.68 -9.18 22.36
C PHE A 102 -4.85 -10.16 22.35
N GLU A 103 -5.50 -10.28 23.50
CA GLU A 103 -6.76 -11.00 23.62
C GLU A 103 -7.81 -10.42 22.65
N ARG A 104 -8.77 -11.25 22.23
CA ARG A 104 -9.83 -10.90 21.25
C ARG A 104 -9.37 -10.75 19.80
N GLY A 105 -8.26 -11.39 19.42
CA GLY A 105 -7.86 -11.50 18.00
C GLY A 105 -7.36 -10.18 17.41
N VAL A 106 -6.76 -9.32 18.23
CA VAL A 106 -6.06 -8.10 17.79
C VAL A 106 -4.57 -8.41 17.67
N LEU A 107 -4.02 -8.16 16.49
CA LEU A 107 -2.60 -8.28 16.18
C LEU A 107 -2.06 -6.91 15.77
N VAL A 108 -1.11 -6.40 16.53
CA VAL A 108 -0.38 -5.17 16.17
C VAL A 108 1.04 -5.56 15.76
N SER A 109 1.55 -4.99 14.68
CA SER A 109 2.96 -5.14 14.31
C SER A 109 3.58 -3.77 14.08
N LEU A 110 4.75 -3.55 14.66
CA LEU A 110 5.54 -2.34 14.47
C LEU A 110 6.86 -2.75 13.82
N ASP A 111 7.23 -2.06 12.74
CA ASP A 111 8.47 -2.29 11.99
C ASP A 111 9.25 -0.99 11.90
N LEU A 112 10.56 -1.08 12.10
CA LEU A 112 11.52 -0.03 11.81
C LEU A 112 12.63 -0.61 10.94
N GLY A 113 13.12 0.16 9.99
CA GLY A 113 14.17 -0.30 9.09
C GLY A 113 14.84 0.82 8.32
N THR A 114 15.83 0.39 7.57
CA THR A 114 16.57 1.19 6.61
C THR A 114 16.58 0.47 5.28
N GLY A 115 16.97 1.15 4.22
CA GLY A 115 17.05 0.54 2.91
C GLY A 115 17.77 1.42 1.91
N TYR A 116 17.67 1.00 0.66
CA TYR A 116 18.05 1.82 -0.47
C TYR A 116 16.95 1.77 -1.51
N ARG A 117 16.87 2.82 -2.33
CA ARG A 117 15.99 2.92 -3.47
C ARG A 117 16.76 3.39 -4.68
N GLU A 118 16.54 2.69 -5.78
CA GLU A 118 16.87 3.16 -7.11
C GLU A 118 15.58 3.61 -7.78
N ALA A 119 15.55 4.85 -8.25
CA ALA A 119 14.38 5.42 -8.88
C ALA A 119 14.74 6.18 -10.15
N ARG A 120 13.80 6.20 -11.10
CA ARG A 120 13.87 7.01 -12.31
C ARG A 120 12.83 8.11 -12.20
N LYS A 121 13.27 9.35 -12.35
CA LYS A 121 12.39 10.53 -12.42
C LYS A 121 11.74 10.62 -13.81
N PHE A 122 10.68 11.41 -13.91
CA PHE A 122 10.00 11.69 -15.18
C PHE A 122 10.91 12.28 -16.27
N ASN A 123 11.96 13.03 -15.89
CA ASN A 123 12.92 13.59 -16.84
C ASN A 123 13.99 12.57 -17.32
N GLY A 124 13.91 11.32 -16.87
CA GLY A 124 14.85 10.26 -17.22
C GLY A 124 16.03 10.09 -16.25
N ASP A 125 16.23 11.02 -15.30
CA ASP A 125 17.34 10.95 -14.35
C ASP A 125 17.18 9.75 -13.41
N ARG A 126 18.31 9.08 -13.15
CA ARG A 126 18.38 8.05 -12.12
C ARG A 126 18.82 8.65 -10.80
N VAL A 127 18.18 8.17 -9.74
CA VAL A 127 18.47 8.53 -8.36
C VAL A 127 18.69 7.24 -7.58
N THR A 128 19.73 7.24 -6.77
CA THR A 128 19.93 6.24 -5.74
C THR A 128 19.99 6.94 -4.39
N GLU A 129 19.22 6.47 -3.43
CA GLU A 129 19.21 7.05 -2.09
C GLU A 129 19.02 6.01 -1.00
N SER A 130 19.50 6.32 0.19
CA SER A 130 19.18 5.58 1.40
C SER A 130 17.77 5.91 1.87
N LEU A 131 17.10 4.93 2.47
CA LEU A 131 15.75 5.05 3.00
C LEU A 131 15.75 4.78 4.49
N MET A 132 14.91 5.50 5.23
CA MET A 132 14.43 5.09 6.54
C MET A 132 12.97 4.70 6.42
N SER A 133 12.57 3.57 7.01
CA SER A 133 11.21 3.07 6.98
C SER A 133 10.66 2.81 8.37
N ALA A 134 9.42 3.21 8.59
CA ALA A 134 8.62 2.85 9.75
C ALA A 134 7.26 2.35 9.26
N SER A 135 6.75 1.26 9.80
CA SER A 135 5.37 0.84 9.54
C SER A 135 4.70 0.32 10.79
N ALA A 136 3.41 0.61 10.93
CA ALA A 136 2.55 0.05 11.94
C ALA A 136 1.36 -0.62 11.27
N SER A 137 1.01 -1.82 11.69
CA SER A 137 -0.20 -2.51 11.22
C SER A 137 -1.02 -2.99 12.39
N LEU A 138 -2.32 -2.80 12.33
CA LEU A 138 -3.29 -3.39 13.24
C LEU A 138 -4.23 -4.27 12.43
N ASP A 139 -4.35 -5.53 12.82
CA ASP A 139 -5.25 -6.53 12.24
C ASP A 139 -6.19 -6.98 13.37
N TRP A 140 -7.47 -6.67 13.23
CA TRP A 140 -8.47 -6.93 14.26
C TRP A 140 -9.65 -7.72 13.69
N LYS A 141 -9.75 -8.97 14.11
CA LYS A 141 -10.94 -9.81 13.89
C LYS A 141 -12.02 -9.39 14.88
N ILE A 142 -12.89 -8.46 14.46
CA ILE A 142 -14.00 -7.96 15.28
C ILE A 142 -15.00 -9.08 15.54
N THR A 143 -15.37 -9.80 14.48
CA THR A 143 -16.22 -11.00 14.51
C THR A 143 -15.71 -12.02 13.51
N GLU A 144 -16.37 -13.18 13.39
CA GLU A 144 -16.07 -14.14 12.32
C GLU A 144 -16.37 -13.60 10.92
N MET A 145 -17.23 -12.58 10.83
CA MET A 145 -17.68 -11.99 9.58
C MET A 145 -17.04 -10.63 9.31
N ALA A 146 -16.55 -9.90 10.32
CA ALA A 146 -15.99 -8.56 10.17
C ALA A 146 -14.51 -8.53 10.56
N HIS A 147 -13.69 -8.07 9.62
CA HIS A 147 -12.25 -7.93 9.79
C HIS A 147 -11.80 -6.50 9.49
N PHE A 148 -11.20 -5.86 10.49
CA PHE A 148 -10.66 -4.53 10.37
C PHE A 148 -9.14 -4.57 10.25
N LYS A 149 -8.59 -3.78 9.34
CA LYS A 149 -7.17 -3.58 9.16
C LYS A 149 -6.86 -2.09 9.12
N PHE A 150 -5.79 -1.72 9.81
CA PHE A 150 -5.14 -0.44 9.67
C PHE A 150 -3.69 -0.66 9.29
N LEU A 151 -3.19 0.08 8.31
CA LEU A 151 -1.80 0.08 7.91
C LEU A 151 -1.30 1.51 7.83
N PHE A 152 -0.22 1.79 8.54
CA PHE A 152 0.55 3.00 8.41
C PHE A 152 1.93 2.63 7.87
N THR A 153 2.34 3.30 6.80
CA THR A 153 3.69 3.18 6.25
C THR A 153 4.28 4.58 6.09
N HIS A 154 5.50 4.76 6.57
CA HIS A 154 6.31 5.96 6.37
C HIS A 154 7.67 5.53 5.83
N GLU A 155 8.01 6.02 4.65
CA GLU A 155 9.33 5.94 4.04
C GLU A 155 9.88 7.34 3.85
N GLN A 156 11.16 7.52 4.14
CA GLN A 156 11.85 8.78 3.96
C GLN A 156 13.20 8.55 3.31
N GLY A 157 13.38 9.15 2.13
CA GLY A 157 14.68 9.29 1.47
C GLY A 157 15.25 10.71 1.65
N ALA A 158 16.30 11.00 0.88
CA ALA A 158 16.88 12.34 0.78
C ALA A 158 16.04 13.26 -0.13
N ILE A 159 15.32 12.68 -1.09
CA ILE A 159 14.57 13.44 -2.09
C ILE A 159 13.08 13.43 -1.81
N GLU A 160 12.50 12.31 -1.41
CA GLU A 160 11.05 12.15 -1.24
C GLU A 160 10.71 11.58 0.14
N ARG A 161 9.58 12.04 0.69
CA ARG A 161 8.92 11.38 1.81
C ARG A 161 7.61 10.78 1.34
N TYR A 162 7.42 9.50 1.65
CA TYR A 162 6.24 8.73 1.30
C TYR A 162 5.50 8.29 2.56
N ARG A 163 4.23 8.67 2.69
CA ARG A 163 3.37 8.28 3.80
C ARG A 163 2.07 7.70 3.28
N THR A 164 1.66 6.58 3.83
CA THR A 164 0.38 5.94 3.52
C THR A 164 -0.33 5.59 4.80
N PHE A 165 -1.60 5.92 4.85
CA PHE A 165 -2.54 5.47 5.87
C PHE A 165 -3.65 4.71 5.15
N GLU A 166 -3.80 3.44 5.44
CA GLU A 166 -4.86 2.60 4.90
C GLU A 166 -5.75 2.12 6.05
N LEU A 167 -7.06 2.28 5.85
CA LEU A 167 -8.11 1.71 6.67
C LEU A 167 -8.91 0.77 5.79
N SER A 168 -9.01 -0.49 6.19
CA SER A 168 -9.68 -1.54 5.44
C SER A 168 -10.66 -2.27 6.34
N LEU A 169 -11.94 -2.30 5.97
CA LEU A 169 -12.98 -3.11 6.59
C LEU A 169 -13.45 -4.17 5.60
N LYS A 170 -13.29 -5.43 5.96
CA LYS A 170 -13.77 -6.57 5.18
C LYS A 170 -14.94 -7.24 5.90
N ASN A 171 -16.07 -7.34 5.20
CA ASN A 171 -17.26 -8.05 5.64
C ASN A 171 -17.44 -9.32 4.81
N LYS A 172 -17.41 -10.47 5.46
CA LYS A 172 -17.59 -11.78 4.84
C LYS A 172 -19.08 -11.99 4.54
N LEU A 173 -19.40 -12.23 3.27
CA LEU A 173 -20.75 -12.56 2.82
C LEU A 173 -20.95 -14.08 2.73
N SER A 174 -19.89 -14.81 2.37
CA SER A 174 -19.86 -16.29 2.32
C SER A 174 -18.45 -16.80 2.66
N SER A 175 -18.23 -18.12 2.64
CA SER A 175 -16.91 -18.71 2.85
C SER A 175 -15.81 -18.11 1.95
N ILE A 176 -16.17 -17.73 0.72
CA ILE A 176 -15.26 -17.32 -0.36
C ILE A 176 -15.44 -15.87 -0.82
N LEU A 177 -16.59 -15.24 -0.54
CA LEU A 177 -16.90 -13.87 -0.96
C LEU A 177 -17.03 -12.92 0.24
N GLY A 178 -16.54 -11.70 0.07
CA GLY A 178 -16.76 -10.62 1.02
C GLY A 178 -16.69 -9.24 0.38
N LEU A 179 -17.30 -8.24 1.01
CA LEU A 179 -17.17 -6.84 0.65
C LEU A 179 -15.96 -6.24 1.36
N LYS A 180 -15.12 -5.49 0.64
CA LYS A 180 -14.00 -4.73 1.18
C LYS A 180 -14.27 -3.24 0.99
N TYR A 181 -14.20 -2.49 2.07
CA TYR A 181 -14.21 -1.03 2.09
C TYR A 181 -12.81 -0.59 2.44
N ARG A 182 -12.18 0.24 1.61
CA ARG A 182 -10.80 0.72 1.83
C ARG A 182 -10.76 2.23 1.72
N ILE A 183 -10.10 2.88 2.66
CA ILE A 183 -9.76 4.30 2.57
C ILE A 183 -8.25 4.40 2.66
N THR A 184 -7.64 4.99 1.65
CA THR A 184 -6.21 5.19 1.56
C THR A 184 -5.92 6.67 1.49
N TYR A 185 -5.15 7.18 2.44
CA TYR A 185 -4.53 8.50 2.35
C TYR A 185 -3.05 8.32 2.02
N THR A 186 -2.66 8.77 0.83
CA THR A 186 -1.27 8.74 0.39
C THR A 186 -0.76 10.17 0.29
N ARG A 187 0.47 10.36 0.77
CA ARG A 187 1.18 11.62 0.63
C ARG A 187 2.62 11.34 0.27
N ASP A 188 2.97 11.69 -0.96
CA ASP A 188 4.28 11.54 -1.56
C ASP A 188 4.73 12.89 -2.10
N TYR A 189 5.91 13.35 -1.70
CA TYR A 189 6.40 14.66 -2.13
C TYR A 189 7.91 14.68 -2.18
N PRO A 190 8.50 15.24 -3.25
CA PRO A 190 9.87 15.66 -3.19
C PRO A 190 10.00 16.83 -2.20
N PHE A 191 11.10 16.94 -1.47
CA PHE A 191 11.33 18.06 -0.54
C PHE A 191 11.30 19.44 -1.24
N SER A 192 11.44 19.48 -2.57
CA SER A 192 11.51 20.70 -3.38
C SER A 192 10.17 21.16 -4.00
N SER A 193 9.04 20.47 -3.81
CA SER A 193 7.76 20.89 -4.41
C SER A 193 6.91 21.77 -3.47
N LEU A 194 6.47 22.93 -3.98
CA LEU A 194 5.55 23.86 -3.32
C LEU A 194 4.08 23.38 -3.33
N GLY A 195 3.76 22.32 -4.08
CA GLY A 195 2.42 21.70 -4.13
C GLY A 195 2.23 20.66 -3.02
N HIS A 196 1.17 20.80 -2.23
CA HIS A 196 0.95 20.06 -0.99
C HIS A 196 -0.40 19.32 -0.94
N ALA A 197 -0.80 18.66 -2.03
CA ALA A 197 -2.02 17.86 -2.00
C ALA A 197 -1.67 16.42 -1.61
N GLY A 198 -2.17 15.95 -0.47
CA GLY A 198 -2.27 14.51 -0.23
C GLY A 198 -3.47 13.95 -0.98
N GLU A 199 -3.40 12.69 -1.39
CA GLU A 199 -4.45 12.00 -2.12
C GLU A 199 -5.27 11.15 -1.13
N VAL A 200 -6.59 11.35 -1.09
CA VAL A 200 -7.52 10.47 -0.36
C VAL A 200 -8.30 9.67 -1.40
N VAL A 201 -8.19 8.35 -1.33
CA VAL A 201 -8.94 7.40 -2.15
C VAL A 201 -9.86 6.60 -1.24
N ALA A 202 -11.13 6.49 -1.63
CA ALA A 202 -12.12 5.66 -0.94
C ALA A 202 -12.70 4.65 -1.94
N ASP A 203 -12.44 3.37 -1.67
CA ASP A 203 -12.82 2.24 -2.51
C ASP A 203 -13.85 1.34 -1.82
N ILE A 204 -14.77 0.82 -2.61
CA ILE A 204 -15.67 -0.28 -2.24
C ILE A 204 -15.53 -1.36 -3.30
N GLY A 205 -15.13 -2.56 -2.90
CA GLY A 205 -14.85 -3.66 -3.80
C GLY A 205 -15.37 -5.01 -3.31
N LEU A 206 -15.42 -5.96 -4.23
CA LEU A 206 -15.65 -7.38 -3.92
C LEU A 206 -14.29 -8.04 -3.70
N SER A 207 -14.18 -8.78 -2.62
CA SER A 207 -13.01 -9.59 -2.27
C SER A 207 -13.34 -11.06 -2.40
N TYR A 208 -12.43 -11.81 -3.00
CA TYR A 208 -12.49 -13.26 -3.12
C TYR A 208 -11.33 -13.87 -2.34
N SER A 209 -11.60 -14.93 -1.57
CA SER A 209 -10.59 -15.69 -0.84
C SER A 209 -10.69 -17.16 -1.21
N PHE A 210 -9.57 -17.74 -1.62
CA PHE A 210 -9.38 -19.18 -1.73
C PHE A 210 -8.69 -19.74 -0.47
#